data_AF-A0A2V8QCN8-F1
#
_entry.id   AF-A0A2V8QCN8-F1
#
_cell.length_a   1.000
_cell.length_b   1.000
_cell.length_c   1.000
_cell.angle_alpha   90.00
_cell.angle_beta   90.00
_cell.angle_gamma   90.00
#
_symmetry.space_group_name_H-M   'P 1'
#
loop_
_entity.id
_entity.type
_entity.pdbx_description
1 polymer ?
#
loop_
_entity_poly.entity_id
_entity_poly.type
_entity_poly.pdbx_seq_one_letter_code
_entity_poly.pdbx_strand_id
1 'polypeptide(L)'
;MYVVRLSRLVWKLRGVARKAETTRPTDPDQSIEGPAMSKKILLADQASRDRIRKDLDTTLIVEAAAGTGKTSALIGRILCGIVSGKLELASTVAVTFTEFAAGELKLRLRKEIEETRQTEVSEEAKALLDKAVRELEEARVGTIHSFCSDLLREHPVEAGIDPLFEVAPEDVTHPLFEHAFEKWFEQQLANPGEAVRRILRRLPRREFGGKRTATLARRPPDTGPKPMLRRAVLDLIKERDFTAKWKSFEGFERDQEIDELMLEIQELGEWSNSGNPEQWLTKSLAFLKKFYSEVTRVEALGRPRDYDGIEARL
;
A
#
# COMPACT_ATOMS: atom_id res chain seq x y z
N MET A 1 -17.90 18.51 1.75
CA MET A 1 -17.66 17.07 1.60
C MET A 1 -17.91 16.72 0.14
N TYR A 2 -16.99 16.03 -0.52
CA TYR A 2 -17.10 15.67 -1.93
C TYR A 2 -17.34 14.17 -2.07
N VAL A 3 -18.18 13.76 -3.03
CA VAL A 3 -18.59 12.36 -3.20
C VAL A 3 -18.34 11.92 -4.63
N VAL A 4 -17.49 10.92 -4.79
CA VAL A 4 -17.25 10.28 -6.09
C VAL A 4 -18.02 8.96 -6.14
N ARG A 5 -18.87 8.80 -7.15
CA ARG A 5 -19.55 7.54 -7.43
C ARG A 5 -18.56 6.62 -8.14
N LEU A 6 -18.28 5.46 -7.57
CA LEU A 6 -17.55 4.43 -8.30
C LEU A 6 -18.49 3.79 -9.34
N SER A 7 -17.96 3.57 -10.55
CA SER A 7 -18.71 2.84 -11.58
C SER A 7 -18.96 1.40 -11.11
N ARG A 8 -20.05 0.78 -11.57
CA ARG A 8 -20.33 -0.66 -11.33
C ARG A 8 -19.19 -1.57 -11.79
N LEU A 9 -18.21 -1.08 -12.55
CA LEU A 9 -17.09 -1.86 -13.09
C LEU A 9 -15.97 -2.13 -12.08
N VAL A 10 -15.95 -1.48 -10.90
CA VAL A 10 -15.00 -1.86 -9.83
C VAL A 10 -15.32 -3.27 -9.28
N TRP A 11 -16.50 -3.80 -9.57
CA TRP A 11 -16.86 -5.21 -9.34
C TRP A 11 -16.16 -6.19 -10.29
N LYS A 12 -15.47 -5.76 -11.37
CA LYS A 12 -14.91 -6.69 -12.37
C LYS A 12 -13.75 -7.60 -11.89
N LEU A 13 -13.29 -7.47 -10.64
CA LEU A 13 -12.43 -8.48 -10.01
C LEU A 13 -13.21 -9.61 -9.29
N ARG A 14 -14.56 -9.59 -9.34
CA ARG A 14 -15.44 -10.70 -8.93
C ARG A 14 -16.49 -10.98 -10.03
N GLY A 15 -16.89 -12.24 -10.17
CA GLY A 15 -17.64 -12.80 -11.30
C GLY A 15 -18.93 -12.08 -11.73
N VAL A 16 -19.35 -12.40 -12.96
CA VAL A 16 -20.36 -11.69 -13.75
C VAL A 16 -21.80 -12.00 -13.31
N ALA A 17 -22.66 -10.98 -13.26
CA ALA A 17 -24.12 -11.12 -13.43
C ALA A 17 -24.67 -10.07 -14.43
N ARG A 18 -25.72 -10.45 -15.15
CA ARG A 18 -26.18 -9.97 -16.47
C ARG A 18 -26.79 -8.54 -16.50
N LYS A 19 -26.86 -8.00 -17.73
CA LYS A 19 -27.42 -6.71 -18.18
C LYS A 19 -28.90 -6.49 -17.81
N ALA A 20 -29.28 -5.22 -17.58
CA ALA A 20 -30.41 -4.58 -18.26
C ALA A 20 -30.35 -3.03 -18.18
N GLU A 21 -30.60 -2.45 -19.36
CA GLU A 21 -31.25 -1.18 -19.73
C GLU A 21 -30.87 0.18 -19.10
N THR A 22 -30.39 1.02 -20.01
CA THR A 22 -30.14 2.45 -19.94
C THR A 22 -31.39 3.27 -20.22
N THR A 23 -31.79 4.14 -19.28
CA THR A 23 -32.38 5.45 -19.56
C THR A 23 -31.95 6.43 -18.46
N ARG A 24 -31.25 7.50 -18.86
CA ARG A 24 -30.96 8.68 -18.02
C ARG A 24 -32.11 9.67 -18.19
N PRO A 25 -32.64 10.27 -17.12
CA PRO A 25 -33.31 11.57 -17.23
C PRO A 25 -32.27 12.69 -17.14
N THR A 26 -32.40 13.63 -18.06
CA THR A 26 -31.74 14.94 -18.12
C THR A 26 -32.19 15.86 -16.99
N ASP A 27 -31.24 16.64 -16.48
CA ASP A 27 -31.42 17.73 -15.50
C ASP A 27 -32.38 18.80 -16.03
N PRO A 28 -33.39 19.25 -15.29
CA PRO A 28 -34.06 20.51 -15.56
C PRO A 28 -33.62 21.60 -14.57
N ASP A 29 -32.92 22.56 -15.16
CA ASP A 29 -33.21 24.00 -15.16
C ASP A 29 -33.58 24.74 -13.87
N GLN A 30 -32.95 25.90 -13.75
CA GLN A 30 -33.07 26.84 -12.64
C GLN A 30 -34.29 27.75 -12.85
N SER A 31 -35.16 27.85 -11.85
CA SER A 31 -36.02 29.03 -11.69
C SER A 31 -36.42 29.24 -10.23
N ILE A 32 -36.36 30.51 -9.81
CA ILE A 32 -36.48 31.02 -8.44
C ILE A 32 -37.92 31.54 -8.21
N GLU A 33 -38.49 31.31 -7.01
CA GLU A 33 -39.09 32.31 -6.08
C GLU A 33 -40.27 31.76 -5.22
N GLY A 34 -40.26 32.11 -3.92
CA GLY A 34 -41.36 31.90 -2.96
C GLY A 34 -40.88 31.80 -1.49
N PRO A 35 -41.38 32.62 -0.52
CA PRO A 35 -40.64 32.94 0.71
C PRO A 35 -40.99 32.14 1.98
N ALA A 36 -40.02 32.17 2.90
CA ALA A 36 -40.08 32.08 4.37
C ALA A 36 -40.51 30.77 5.05
N MET A 37 -39.51 30.02 5.55
CA MET A 37 -39.59 29.15 6.75
C MET A 37 -38.16 28.96 7.30
N SER A 38 -38.00 28.97 8.63
CA SER A 38 -36.75 28.98 9.42
C SER A 38 -35.52 28.41 8.71
N LYS A 39 -34.51 29.26 8.48
CA LYS A 39 -33.21 28.90 7.89
C LYS A 39 -32.51 27.85 8.76
N LYS A 40 -32.78 26.56 8.52
CA LYS A 40 -31.75 25.53 8.61
C LYS A 40 -30.59 26.07 7.78
N ILE A 41 -29.43 26.26 8.39
CA ILE A 41 -28.22 26.64 7.65
C ILE A 41 -27.95 25.48 6.68
N LEU A 42 -28.41 25.66 5.43
CA LEU A 42 -28.13 24.72 4.35
C LEU A 42 -26.64 24.87 4.07
N LEU A 43 -25.88 23.89 4.50
CA LEU A 43 -24.46 23.81 4.18
C LEU A 43 -24.32 23.71 2.67
N ALA A 44 -23.29 24.34 2.10
CA ALA A 44 -23.00 24.25 0.67
C ALA A 44 -22.82 22.79 0.19
N ASP A 45 -22.51 21.87 1.10
CA ASP A 45 -22.37 20.44 0.84
C ASP A 45 -23.59 19.58 1.25
N GLN A 46 -24.75 20.19 1.50
CA GLN A 46 -25.95 19.48 1.98
C GLN A 46 -26.40 18.37 1.02
N ALA A 47 -26.39 18.61 -0.29
CA ALA A 47 -26.74 17.60 -1.29
C ALA A 47 -25.83 16.36 -1.21
N SER A 48 -24.52 16.56 -1.00
CA SER A 48 -23.56 15.47 -0.79
C SER A 48 -23.87 14.69 0.49
N ARG A 49 -24.21 15.39 1.59
CA ARG A 49 -24.56 14.75 2.87
C ARG A 49 -25.84 13.94 2.77
N ASP A 50 -26.85 14.47 2.10
CA ASP A 50 -28.12 13.78 1.88
C ASP A 50 -27.92 12.52 1.03
N ARG A 51 -27.05 12.61 0.01
CA ARG A 51 -26.66 11.45 -0.79
C ARG A 51 -25.93 10.40 0.05
N ILE A 52 -24.93 10.79 0.86
CA ILE A 52 -24.24 9.86 1.76
C ILE A 52 -25.24 9.16 2.69
N ARG A 53 -26.29 9.84 3.16
CA ARG A 53 -27.28 9.23 4.05
C ARG A 53 -28.27 8.31 3.34
N LYS A 54 -28.78 8.71 2.17
CA LYS A 54 -29.94 8.07 1.53
C LYS A 54 -29.62 7.16 0.36
N ASP A 55 -28.50 7.38 -0.34
CA ASP A 55 -28.06 6.58 -1.50
C ASP A 55 -27.35 5.31 -1.02
N LEU A 56 -28.13 4.36 -0.50
CA LEU A 56 -27.63 3.12 0.13
C LEU A 56 -27.23 2.03 -0.88
N ASP A 57 -27.74 2.12 -2.10
CA ASP A 57 -27.57 1.09 -3.15
C ASP A 57 -26.34 1.35 -4.04
N THR A 58 -25.49 2.32 -3.67
CA THR A 58 -24.27 2.66 -4.41
C THR A 58 -23.04 2.71 -3.52
N THR A 59 -21.90 2.37 -4.13
CA THR A 59 -20.57 2.55 -3.51
C THR A 59 -20.13 4.00 -3.66
N LEU A 60 -19.84 4.63 -2.54
CA LEU A 60 -19.44 6.04 -2.46
C LEU A 60 -18.00 6.12 -1.94
N ILE A 61 -17.17 6.90 -2.64
CA ILE A 61 -15.93 7.44 -2.06
C ILE A 61 -16.26 8.83 -1.55
N VAL A 62 -15.93 9.08 -0.29
CA VAL A 62 -16.22 10.35 0.36
C VAL A 62 -14.91 11.03 0.74
N GLU A 63 -14.62 12.16 0.08
CA GLU A 63 -13.49 13.02 0.41
C GLU A 63 -13.94 14.12 1.36
N ALA A 64 -13.25 14.25 2.49
CA ALA A 64 -13.54 15.30 3.46
C ALA A 64 -12.30 15.68 4.28
N ALA A 65 -12.07 16.99 4.39
CA ALA A 65 -11.04 17.55 5.26
C ALA A 65 -11.27 17.19 6.75
N ALA A 66 -10.25 17.38 7.58
CA ALA A 66 -10.38 17.24 9.03
C ALA A 66 -11.52 18.15 9.57
N GLY A 67 -12.23 17.70 10.60
CA GLY A 67 -13.30 18.47 11.23
C GLY A 67 -14.62 18.61 10.44
N THR A 68 -14.72 18.09 9.21
CA THR A 68 -15.93 18.27 8.36
C THR A 68 -17.09 17.31 8.67
N GLY A 69 -16.98 16.50 9.72
CA GLY A 69 -18.06 15.60 10.18
C GLY A 69 -18.15 14.26 9.44
N LYS A 70 -17.02 13.68 9.00
CA LYS A 70 -16.97 12.35 8.34
C LYS A 70 -17.66 11.25 9.15
N THR A 71 -17.31 11.15 10.43
CA THR A 71 -17.88 10.16 11.34
C THR A 71 -19.38 10.36 11.50
N SER A 72 -19.84 11.62 11.64
CA SER A 72 -21.27 11.94 11.74
C SER A 72 -22.04 11.60 10.46
N ALA A 73 -21.42 11.78 9.28
CA ALA A 73 -22.01 11.38 8.01
C ALA A 73 -22.12 9.86 7.88
N LEU A 74 -21.09 9.12 8.32
CA LEU A 74 -21.08 7.66 8.35
C LEU A 74 -22.17 7.10 9.30
N ILE A 75 -22.24 7.62 10.53
CA ILE A 75 -23.26 7.21 11.50
C ILE A 75 -24.66 7.51 10.98
N GLY A 76 -24.88 8.71 10.43
CA GLY A 76 -26.16 9.06 9.81
C GLY A 76 -26.54 8.13 8.66
N ARG A 77 -25.57 7.65 7.87
CA ARG A 77 -25.82 6.65 6.82
C ARG A 77 -26.25 5.30 7.40
N ILE A 78 -25.56 4.82 8.45
CA ILE A 78 -25.92 3.57 9.13
C ILE A 78 -27.35 3.66 9.69
N LEU A 79 -27.67 4.76 10.39
CA LEU A 79 -29.00 5.01 10.94
C LEU A 79 -30.09 5.05 9.87
N CYS A 80 -29.87 5.77 8.76
CA CYS A 80 -30.81 5.77 7.65
C CYS A 80 -31.00 4.36 7.07
N GLY A 81 -29.94 3.55 7.03
CA GLY A 81 -30.02 2.14 6.64
C GLY A 81 -30.91 1.32 7.56
N ILE A 82 -30.72 1.46 8.88
CA ILE A 82 -31.51 0.75 9.90
C ILE A 82 -32.97 1.16 9.82
N VAL A 83 -33.26 2.47 9.87
CA VAL A 83 -34.64 3.00 9.88
C VAL A 83 -35.39 2.68 8.60
N SER A 84 -34.70 2.59 7.46
CA SER A 84 -35.32 2.20 6.18
C SER A 84 -35.49 0.68 6.00
N GLY A 85 -35.02 -0.13 6.97
CA GLY A 85 -35.04 -1.59 6.88
C GLY A 85 -34.09 -2.17 5.82
N LYS A 86 -33.19 -1.35 5.27
CA LYS A 86 -32.21 -1.77 4.25
C LYS A 86 -30.91 -2.31 4.84
N LEU A 87 -30.67 -2.09 6.13
CA LEU A 87 -29.44 -2.47 6.83
C LEU A 87 -29.78 -3.13 8.17
N GLU A 88 -29.24 -4.31 8.39
CA GLU A 88 -29.21 -4.99 9.68
C GLU A 88 -27.82 -4.81 10.29
N LEU A 89 -27.76 -4.41 11.56
CA LEU A 89 -26.52 -3.97 12.17
C LEU A 89 -25.56 -5.16 12.39
N ALA A 90 -26.10 -6.33 12.76
CA ALA A 90 -25.34 -7.59 12.84
C ALA A 90 -24.66 -7.98 11.51
N SER A 91 -25.25 -7.60 10.36
CA SER A 91 -24.68 -7.87 9.02
C SER A 91 -23.76 -6.76 8.49
N THR A 92 -23.45 -5.76 9.32
CA THR A 92 -22.71 -4.56 8.91
C THR A 92 -21.29 -4.56 9.47
N VAL A 93 -20.34 -4.23 8.59
CA VAL A 93 -18.92 -4.06 8.94
C VAL A 93 -18.55 -2.59 8.82
N ALA A 94 -18.03 -2.02 9.90
CA ALA A 94 -17.48 -0.67 9.94
C ALA A 94 -16.06 -0.72 10.49
N VAL A 95 -15.07 -0.52 9.61
CA VAL A 95 -13.65 -0.59 9.96
C VAL A 95 -13.00 0.79 10.01
N THR A 96 -12.03 0.94 10.91
CA THR A 96 -11.17 2.13 11.03
C THR A 96 -9.71 1.74 11.26
N PHE A 97 -8.83 2.73 11.38
CA PHE A 97 -7.39 2.51 11.54
C PHE A 97 -6.96 2.28 13.00
N THR A 98 -7.67 2.88 13.97
CA THR A 98 -7.26 2.83 15.39
C THR A 98 -8.37 2.30 16.29
N GLU A 99 -7.98 1.58 17.35
CA GLU A 99 -8.91 1.07 18.37
C GLU A 99 -9.68 2.21 19.05
N PHE A 100 -9.02 3.35 19.29
CA PHE A 100 -9.68 4.54 19.84
C PHE A 100 -10.81 5.05 18.92
N ALA A 101 -10.56 5.15 17.61
CA ALA A 101 -11.57 5.58 16.67
C ALA A 101 -12.71 4.56 16.54
N ALA A 102 -12.43 3.26 16.70
CA ALA A 102 -13.45 2.21 16.67
C ALA A 102 -14.37 2.33 17.89
N GLY A 103 -13.79 2.49 19.09
CA GLY A 103 -14.54 2.72 20.33
C GLY A 103 -15.37 4.00 20.27
N GLU A 104 -14.79 5.10 19.79
CA GLU A 104 -15.51 6.36 19.60
C GLU A 104 -16.68 6.23 18.60
N LEU A 105 -16.47 5.51 17.49
CA LEU A 105 -17.52 5.23 16.51
C LEU A 105 -18.66 4.41 17.12
N LYS A 106 -18.35 3.35 17.89
CA LYS A 106 -19.35 2.50 18.55
C LYS A 106 -20.17 3.28 19.58
N LEU A 107 -19.51 4.11 20.41
CA LEU A 107 -20.17 4.96 21.39
C LEU A 107 -21.10 5.99 20.74
N ARG A 108 -20.63 6.68 19.70
CA ARG A 108 -21.44 7.66 18.97
C ARG A 108 -22.62 7.01 18.25
N LEU A 109 -22.41 5.84 17.64
CA LEU A 109 -23.49 5.08 17.01
C LEU A 109 -24.56 4.68 18.05
N ARG A 110 -24.16 4.17 19.23
CA ARG A 110 -25.08 3.86 20.33
C ARG A 110 -25.94 5.06 20.72
N LYS A 111 -25.27 6.19 20.94
CA LYS A 111 -25.92 7.44 21.36
C LYS A 111 -26.96 7.88 20.34
N GLU A 112 -26.61 7.89 19.06
CA GLU A 112 -27.51 8.38 18.01
C GLU A 112 -28.67 7.41 17.74
N ILE A 113 -28.46 6.09 17.90
CA ILE A 113 -29.56 5.11 17.87
C ILE A 113 -30.56 5.41 19.00
N GLU A 114 -30.08 5.63 20.22
CA GLU A 114 -30.93 5.90 21.38
C GLU A 114 -31.65 7.27 21.28
N GLU A 115 -30.95 8.31 20.82
CA GLU A 115 -31.56 9.62 20.56
C GLU A 115 -32.65 9.52 19.48
N THR A 116 -32.39 8.81 18.37
CA THR A 116 -33.39 8.61 17.30
C THR A 116 -34.59 7.83 17.80
N ARG A 117 -34.37 6.83 18.66
CA ARG A 117 -35.43 6.01 19.27
C ARG A 117 -36.37 6.82 20.18
N GLN A 118 -35.88 7.92 20.76
CA GLN A 118 -36.66 8.83 21.60
C GLN A 118 -37.43 9.90 20.79
N THR A 119 -37.13 10.04 19.50
CA THR A 119 -37.89 10.93 18.60
C THR A 119 -39.16 10.27 18.06
N GLU A 120 -40.05 11.09 17.49
CA GLU A 120 -41.26 10.60 16.84
C GLU A 120 -40.92 9.87 15.53
N VAL A 121 -40.82 8.55 15.60
CA VAL A 121 -40.58 7.62 14.49
C VAL A 121 -41.74 6.64 14.37
N SER A 122 -41.89 5.97 13.22
CA SER A 122 -42.90 4.93 13.07
C SER A 122 -42.62 3.75 14.01
N GLU A 123 -43.66 2.98 14.37
CA GLU A 123 -43.49 1.80 15.23
C GLU A 123 -42.57 0.74 14.60
N GLU A 124 -42.58 0.61 13.27
CA GLU A 124 -41.66 -0.27 12.54
C GLU A 124 -40.21 0.21 12.69
N ALA A 125 -39.96 1.52 12.50
CA ALA A 125 -38.64 2.10 12.68
C ALA A 125 -38.13 1.95 14.11
N LYS A 126 -39.02 2.10 15.11
CA LYS A 126 -38.69 1.89 16.52
C LYS A 126 -38.30 0.44 16.81
N ALA A 127 -39.03 -0.53 16.28
CA ALA A 127 -38.69 -1.95 16.42
C ALA A 127 -37.33 -2.28 15.78
N LEU A 128 -37.00 -1.68 14.62
CA LEU A 128 -35.70 -1.81 13.96
C LEU A 128 -34.57 -1.20 14.80
N LEU A 129 -34.80 -0.04 15.42
CA LEU A 129 -33.84 0.59 16.34
C LEU A 129 -33.63 -0.25 17.62
N ASP A 130 -34.71 -0.80 18.21
CA ASP A 130 -34.63 -1.70 19.36
C ASP A 130 -33.85 -2.99 19.06
N LYS A 131 -33.96 -3.49 17.84
CA LYS A 131 -33.13 -4.60 17.34
C LYS A 131 -31.67 -4.16 17.21
N ALA A 132 -31.42 -3.02 16.58
CA ALA A 132 -30.06 -2.50 16.39
C ALA A 132 -29.31 -2.24 17.70
N VAL A 133 -29.97 -1.78 18.77
CA VAL A 133 -29.32 -1.61 20.09
C VAL A 133 -28.82 -2.94 20.64
N ARG A 134 -29.57 -4.03 20.46
CA ARG A 134 -29.18 -5.37 20.91
C ARG A 134 -28.02 -5.93 20.10
N GLU A 135 -28.04 -5.69 18.79
CA GLU A 135 -26.99 -6.14 17.86
C GLU A 135 -25.71 -5.32 17.92
N LEU A 136 -25.72 -4.13 18.51
CA LEU A 136 -24.57 -3.23 18.50
C LEU A 136 -23.31 -3.87 19.11
N GLU A 137 -23.48 -4.76 20.09
CA GLU A 137 -22.34 -5.47 20.68
C GLU A 137 -21.77 -6.55 19.75
N GLU A 138 -22.61 -7.16 18.92
CA GLU A 138 -22.24 -8.20 17.93
C GLU A 138 -21.74 -7.59 16.61
N ALA A 139 -22.11 -6.33 16.34
CA ALA A 139 -21.75 -5.62 15.12
C ALA A 139 -20.23 -5.48 14.99
N ARG A 140 -19.70 -5.74 13.78
CA ARG A 140 -18.27 -5.65 13.47
C ARG A 140 -17.84 -4.19 13.28
N VAL A 141 -17.79 -3.45 14.38
CA VAL A 141 -17.30 -2.07 14.47
C VAL A 141 -15.92 -2.09 15.14
N GLY A 142 -14.86 -2.04 14.36
CA GLY A 142 -13.52 -2.34 14.83
C GLY A 142 -12.41 -1.78 13.96
N THR A 143 -11.19 -2.23 14.19
CA THR A 143 -10.10 -1.97 13.25
C THR A 143 -10.14 -2.95 12.08
N ILE A 144 -9.44 -2.62 11.00
CA ILE A 144 -9.29 -3.57 9.89
C ILE A 144 -8.58 -4.87 10.34
N HIS A 145 -7.63 -4.76 11.27
CA HIS A 145 -6.89 -5.91 11.80
C HIS A 145 -7.80 -6.83 12.62
N SER A 146 -8.63 -6.29 13.52
CA SER A 146 -9.56 -7.12 14.29
C SER A 146 -10.56 -7.82 13.37
N PHE A 147 -11.13 -7.11 12.40
CA PHE A 147 -12.04 -7.70 11.41
C PHE A 147 -11.39 -8.84 10.61
N CYS A 148 -10.16 -8.64 10.11
CA CYS A 148 -9.43 -9.69 9.40
C CYS A 148 -9.12 -10.89 10.31
N SER A 149 -8.76 -10.64 11.57
CA SER A 149 -8.48 -11.69 12.55
C SER A 149 -9.72 -12.53 12.86
N ASP A 150 -10.89 -11.89 13.01
CA ASP A 150 -12.17 -12.57 13.21
C ASP A 150 -12.54 -13.41 11.99
N LEU A 151 -12.39 -12.86 10.78
CA LEU A 151 -12.67 -13.57 9.53
C LEU A 151 -11.79 -14.83 9.39
N LEU A 152 -10.52 -14.74 9.77
CA LEU A 152 -9.59 -15.87 9.77
C LEU A 152 -9.98 -16.94 10.79
N ARG A 153 -10.50 -16.55 11.96
CA ARG A 153 -11.00 -17.50 12.99
C ARG A 153 -12.31 -18.15 12.61
N GLU A 154 -13.14 -17.48 11.81
CA GLU A 154 -14.39 -18.05 11.27
C GLU A 154 -14.12 -19.10 10.19
N HIS A 155 -13.02 -18.96 9.43
CA HIS A 155 -12.67 -19.82 8.30
C HIS A 155 -11.20 -20.31 8.33
N PRO A 156 -10.74 -20.96 9.41
CA PRO A 156 -9.31 -21.30 9.58
C PRO A 156 -8.86 -22.40 8.61
N VAL A 157 -9.76 -23.31 8.24
CA VAL A 157 -9.48 -24.42 7.32
C VAL A 157 -9.25 -23.88 5.90
N GLU A 158 -10.13 -23.02 5.42
CA GLU A 158 -10.01 -22.38 4.11
C GLU A 158 -8.79 -21.46 4.04
N ALA A 159 -8.44 -20.81 5.15
CA ALA A 159 -7.26 -19.98 5.27
C ALA A 159 -5.95 -20.78 5.45
N GLY A 160 -6.03 -22.09 5.72
CA GLY A 160 -4.86 -22.95 5.91
C GLY A 160 -4.04 -22.62 7.16
N ILE A 161 -4.69 -22.11 8.21
CA ILE A 161 -4.07 -21.69 9.47
C ILE A 161 -4.63 -22.49 10.65
N ASP A 162 -3.89 -22.50 11.75
CA ASP A 162 -4.37 -23.09 13.00
C ASP A 162 -5.56 -22.26 13.55
N PRO A 163 -6.70 -22.88 13.92
CA PRO A 163 -7.81 -22.16 14.57
C PRO A 163 -7.41 -21.41 15.85
N LEU A 164 -6.36 -21.87 16.53
CA LEU A 164 -5.82 -21.28 17.75
C LEU A 164 -4.63 -20.34 17.47
N PHE A 165 -4.52 -19.79 16.25
CA PHE A 165 -3.44 -18.86 15.94
C PHE A 165 -3.48 -17.62 16.84
N GLU A 166 -2.29 -17.14 17.15
CA GLU A 166 -2.08 -15.88 17.84
C GLU A 166 -1.38 -14.89 16.92
N VAL A 167 -1.68 -13.61 17.10
CA VAL A 167 -0.97 -12.55 16.39
C VAL A 167 0.38 -12.36 17.08
N ALA A 168 1.45 -12.71 16.39
CA ALA A 168 2.79 -12.59 16.94
C ALA A 168 3.15 -11.10 17.13
N PRO A 169 3.61 -10.70 18.34
CA PRO A 169 4.04 -9.33 18.59
C PRO A 169 5.38 -9.01 17.90
N GLU A 170 5.73 -7.73 17.81
CA GLU A 170 6.93 -7.27 17.09
C GLU A 170 8.24 -7.87 17.63
N ASP A 171 8.32 -8.02 18.95
CA ASP A 171 9.46 -8.62 19.65
C ASP A 171 9.62 -10.13 19.40
N VAL A 172 8.56 -10.82 18.95
CA VAL A 172 8.59 -12.22 18.53
C VAL A 172 8.82 -12.35 17.03
N THR A 173 8.15 -11.54 16.22
CA THR A 173 8.27 -11.58 14.75
C THR A 173 9.67 -11.25 14.26
N HIS A 174 10.36 -10.28 14.87
CA HIS A 174 11.71 -9.91 14.45
C HIS A 174 12.72 -11.06 14.65
N PRO A 175 12.85 -11.71 15.83
CA PRO A 175 13.71 -12.89 15.98
C PRO A 175 13.34 -14.07 15.07
N LEU A 176 12.05 -14.33 14.86
CA LEU A 176 11.60 -15.37 13.93
C LEU A 176 12.07 -15.10 12.50
N PHE A 177 11.93 -13.84 12.06
CA PHE A 177 12.43 -13.41 10.77
C PHE A 177 13.95 -13.57 10.67
N GLU A 178 14.72 -13.12 11.66
CA GLU A 178 16.18 -13.25 11.65
C GLU A 178 16.60 -14.72 11.57
N HIS A 179 15.97 -15.60 12.34
CA HIS A 179 16.26 -17.04 12.29
C HIS A 179 15.96 -17.64 10.91
N ALA A 180 14.81 -17.32 10.32
CA ALA A 180 14.43 -17.78 8.99
C ALA A 180 15.38 -17.25 7.90
N PHE A 181 15.76 -15.97 7.99
CA PHE A 181 16.67 -15.32 7.06
C PHE A 181 18.07 -15.94 7.13
N GLU A 182 18.63 -16.15 8.32
CA GLU A 182 19.95 -16.77 8.47
C GLU A 182 19.98 -18.18 7.88
N LYS A 183 18.99 -19.00 8.20
CA LYS A 183 18.87 -20.37 7.65
C LYS A 183 18.76 -20.36 6.13
N TRP A 184 17.95 -19.48 5.57
CA TRP A 184 17.84 -19.31 4.12
C TRP A 184 19.17 -18.85 3.51
N PHE A 185 19.83 -17.87 4.12
CA PHE A 185 21.06 -17.28 3.60
C PHE A 185 22.21 -18.30 3.60
N GLU A 186 22.36 -19.11 4.66
CA GLU A 186 23.31 -20.21 4.72
C GLU A 186 23.10 -21.22 3.58
N GLN A 187 21.84 -21.62 3.34
CA GLN A 187 21.49 -22.52 2.24
C GLN A 187 21.84 -21.92 0.87
N GLN A 188 21.60 -20.62 0.68
CA GLN A 188 21.96 -19.92 -0.55
C GLN A 188 23.49 -19.80 -0.72
N LEU A 189 24.25 -19.64 0.35
CA LEU A 189 25.72 -19.57 0.26
C LEU A 189 26.35 -20.92 -0.12
N ALA A 190 25.71 -22.05 0.24
CA ALA A 190 26.20 -23.37 -0.13
C ALA A 190 26.13 -23.63 -1.64
N ASN A 191 25.10 -23.12 -2.32
CA ASN A 191 24.97 -23.19 -3.78
C ASN A 191 24.32 -21.90 -4.32
N PRO A 192 25.11 -20.83 -4.51
CA PRO A 192 24.55 -19.52 -4.79
C PRO A 192 24.03 -19.46 -6.22
N GLY A 193 22.73 -19.21 -6.35
CA GLY A 193 22.10 -18.86 -7.61
C GLY A 193 22.68 -17.57 -8.21
N GLU A 194 22.39 -17.31 -9.47
CA GLU A 194 22.90 -16.14 -10.21
C GLU A 194 22.65 -14.81 -9.48
N ALA A 195 21.42 -14.56 -9.02
CA ALA A 195 21.09 -13.33 -8.30
C ALA A 195 21.90 -13.16 -7.00
N VAL A 196 22.11 -14.26 -6.25
CA VAL A 196 22.90 -14.26 -5.01
C VAL A 196 24.37 -13.98 -5.33
N ARG A 197 24.94 -14.59 -6.37
CA ARG A 197 26.31 -14.29 -6.81
C ARG A 197 26.49 -12.82 -7.17
N ARG A 198 25.53 -12.24 -7.90
CA ARG A 198 25.55 -10.82 -8.29
C ARG A 198 25.53 -9.89 -7.08
N ILE A 199 24.59 -10.08 -6.15
CA ILE A 199 24.51 -9.19 -4.98
C ILE A 199 25.72 -9.34 -4.05
N LEU A 200 26.29 -10.54 -3.92
CA LEU A 200 27.50 -10.77 -3.13
C LEU A 200 28.74 -10.08 -3.74
N ARG A 201 28.75 -9.84 -5.06
CA ARG A 201 29.79 -9.09 -5.74
C ARG A 201 29.66 -7.57 -5.58
N ARG A 202 28.46 -7.06 -5.28
CA ARG A 202 28.22 -5.63 -5.07
C ARG A 202 29.02 -5.16 -3.86
N LEU A 203 30.04 -4.35 -4.13
CA LEU A 203 30.80 -3.68 -3.09
C LEU A 203 29.97 -2.51 -2.56
N PRO A 204 29.96 -2.25 -1.23
CA PRO A 204 29.40 -1.01 -0.72
C PRO A 204 30.07 0.16 -1.43
N ARG A 205 29.28 1.08 -2.01
CA ARG A 205 29.80 2.23 -2.77
C ARG A 205 30.92 2.91 -1.98
N ARG A 206 32.12 2.96 -2.57
CA ARG A 206 33.16 3.89 -2.10
C ARG A 206 32.66 5.30 -2.42
N GLU A 207 32.51 6.15 -1.40
CA GLU A 207 32.16 7.55 -1.62
C GLU A 207 33.11 8.17 -2.66
N PHE A 208 32.51 8.88 -3.61
CA PHE A 208 33.19 9.62 -4.66
C PHE A 208 34.07 10.70 -4.00
N GLY A 209 35.39 10.66 -4.19
CA GLY A 209 36.30 11.70 -3.65
C GLY A 209 37.35 11.28 -2.62
N GLY A 210 37.80 10.02 -2.63
CA GLY A 210 39.19 9.73 -2.23
C GLY A 210 39.56 10.00 -0.77
N LYS A 211 38.72 9.59 0.18
CA LYS A 211 39.24 9.22 1.50
C LYS A 211 39.09 7.71 1.70
N ARG A 212 40.22 7.05 1.99
CA ARG A 212 40.27 5.68 2.51
C ARG A 212 39.70 5.67 3.94
N THR A 213 38.41 5.94 4.09
CA THR A 213 37.63 5.68 5.30
C THR A 213 36.71 4.53 4.92
N ALA A 214 37.08 3.27 5.07
CA ALA A 214 37.70 2.67 6.23
C ALA A 214 38.61 1.51 5.82
N THR A 215 39.63 1.24 6.63
CA THR A 215 40.05 -0.14 6.92
C THR A 215 38.80 -1.01 7.07
N LEU A 216 38.85 -2.28 6.65
CA LEU A 216 37.76 -3.27 6.84
C LEU A 216 37.07 -3.22 8.23
N ALA A 217 37.75 -2.67 9.24
CA ALA A 217 37.33 -2.48 10.62
C ALA A 217 36.34 -1.33 10.93
N ARG A 218 36.00 -0.38 10.03
CA ARG A 218 34.99 0.68 10.32
C ARG A 218 33.92 0.82 9.24
N ARG A 219 33.30 -0.29 8.85
CA ARG A 219 32.06 -0.27 8.06
C ARG A 219 30.87 0.04 8.98
N PRO A 220 29.91 0.90 8.59
CA PRO A 220 28.57 0.84 9.16
C PRO A 220 28.02 -0.56 8.93
N PRO A 221 27.47 -1.24 9.95
CA PRO A 221 27.07 -2.64 9.86
C PRO A 221 26.07 -2.94 8.72
N ASP A 222 25.33 -1.93 8.26
CA ASP A 222 24.18 -2.11 7.35
C ASP A 222 24.46 -1.89 5.85
N THR A 223 25.73 -1.77 5.43
CA THR A 223 26.07 -1.43 4.03
C THR A 223 26.54 -2.61 3.16
N GLY A 224 26.48 -3.85 3.67
CA GLY A 224 26.92 -5.05 2.94
C GLY A 224 25.82 -5.76 2.15
N PRO A 225 26.18 -6.74 1.30
CA PRO A 225 25.22 -7.56 0.55
C PRO A 225 24.15 -8.25 1.41
N LYS A 226 24.56 -8.77 2.57
CA LYS A 226 23.66 -9.46 3.50
C LYS A 226 22.59 -8.50 4.09
N PRO A 227 22.93 -7.34 4.67
CA PRO A 227 21.95 -6.32 5.04
C PRO A 227 21.03 -5.87 3.90
N MET A 228 21.56 -5.70 2.68
CA MET A 228 20.74 -5.35 1.51
C MET A 228 19.71 -6.43 1.17
N LEU A 229 20.13 -7.70 1.16
CA LEU A 229 19.22 -8.83 1.00
C LEU A 229 18.18 -8.89 2.11
N ARG A 230 18.61 -8.72 3.37
CA ARG A 230 17.72 -8.71 4.54
C ARG A 230 16.62 -7.66 4.39
N ARG A 231 16.99 -6.44 4.01
CA ARG A 231 16.05 -5.36 3.74
C ARG A 231 15.11 -5.67 2.58
N ALA A 232 15.63 -6.19 1.47
CA ALA A 232 14.80 -6.56 0.33
C ALA A 232 13.76 -7.62 0.68
N VAL A 233 14.10 -8.61 1.52
CA VAL A 233 13.13 -9.60 2.01
C VAL A 233 12.05 -8.93 2.88
N LEU A 234 12.42 -8.01 3.77
CA LEU A 234 11.44 -7.27 4.58
C LEU A 234 10.50 -6.41 3.72
N ASP A 235 11.04 -5.72 2.72
CA ASP A 235 10.25 -4.89 1.80
C ASP A 235 9.27 -5.80 1.00
N LEU A 236 9.74 -6.97 0.56
CA LEU A 236 8.87 -7.97 -0.09
C LEU A 236 7.76 -8.48 0.83
N ILE A 237 8.06 -8.79 2.10
CA ILE A 237 7.04 -9.24 3.07
C ILE A 237 5.96 -8.17 3.26
N LYS A 238 6.33 -6.89 3.23
CA LYS A 238 5.39 -5.77 3.41
C LYS A 238 4.52 -5.50 2.18
N GLU A 239 5.08 -5.68 0.99
CA GLU A 239 4.43 -5.26 -0.26
C GLU A 239 3.77 -6.41 -1.03
N ARG A 240 4.15 -7.66 -0.75
CA ARG A 240 3.73 -8.81 -1.55
C ARG A 240 2.65 -9.64 -0.85
N ASP A 241 1.40 -9.36 -1.21
CA ASP A 241 0.25 -10.16 -0.79
C ASP A 241 0.00 -11.40 -1.68
N PHE A 242 0.72 -11.55 -2.80
CA PHE A 242 0.43 -12.57 -3.81
C PHE A 242 1.57 -13.57 -4.04
N THR A 243 1.22 -14.86 -4.06
CA THR A 243 2.13 -15.97 -4.40
C THR A 243 2.43 -16.10 -5.89
N ALA A 244 1.86 -15.20 -6.72
CA ALA A 244 2.11 -15.17 -8.16
C ALA A 244 3.61 -15.16 -8.45
N LYS A 245 4.06 -15.95 -9.44
CA LYS A 245 5.44 -15.93 -9.89
C LYS A 245 5.79 -14.53 -10.38
N TRP A 246 7.00 -14.07 -10.04
CA TRP A 246 7.54 -12.87 -10.64
C TRP A 246 7.60 -13.07 -12.16
N LYS A 247 6.96 -12.18 -12.89
CA LYS A 247 7.20 -12.05 -14.31
C LYS A 247 8.49 -11.27 -14.46
N SER A 248 9.52 -11.89 -15.00
CA SER A 248 10.64 -11.13 -15.56
C SER A 248 10.07 -10.20 -16.62
N PHE A 249 10.54 -8.96 -16.66
CA PHE A 249 10.21 -8.05 -17.74
C PHE A 249 10.68 -8.70 -19.05
N GLU A 250 9.75 -9.01 -19.96
CA GLU A 250 10.10 -9.56 -21.27
C GLU A 250 10.81 -8.46 -22.08
N GLY A 251 12.04 -8.73 -22.52
CA GLY A 251 12.81 -7.83 -23.37
C GLY A 251 13.95 -7.05 -22.70
N PHE A 252 14.29 -7.32 -21.44
CA PHE A 252 15.51 -6.75 -20.83
C PHE A 252 16.73 -7.66 -21.05
N GLU A 253 17.48 -7.40 -22.12
CA GLU A 253 18.75 -8.07 -22.43
C GLU A 253 19.91 -7.42 -21.66
N ARG A 254 20.08 -7.84 -20.40
CA ARG A 254 21.05 -7.24 -19.45
C ARG A 254 22.45 -7.08 -20.02
N ASP A 255 22.99 -8.13 -20.64
CA ASP A 255 24.38 -8.14 -21.08
C ASP A 255 24.57 -7.14 -22.23
N GLN A 256 23.58 -7.00 -23.11
CA GLN A 256 23.56 -5.96 -24.14
C GLN A 256 23.49 -4.55 -23.53
N GLU A 257 22.64 -4.32 -22.53
CA GLU A 257 22.55 -3.03 -21.84
C GLU A 257 23.88 -2.64 -21.19
N ILE A 258 24.57 -3.60 -20.56
CA ILE A 258 25.90 -3.37 -20.00
C ILE A 258 26.90 -3.03 -21.11
N ASP A 259 26.84 -3.70 -22.25
CA ASP A 259 27.71 -3.41 -23.39
C ASP A 259 27.50 -1.99 -23.91
N GLU A 260 26.24 -1.55 -24.06
CA GLU A 260 25.87 -0.20 -24.47
C GLU A 260 26.32 0.87 -23.46
N LEU A 261 26.07 0.66 -22.16
CA LEU A 261 26.54 1.55 -21.10
C LEU A 261 28.07 1.67 -21.06
N MET A 262 28.79 0.59 -21.34
CA MET A 262 30.25 0.62 -21.41
C MET A 262 30.77 1.47 -22.56
N LEU A 263 30.04 1.54 -23.69
CA LEU A 263 30.36 2.46 -24.80
C LEU A 263 30.10 3.92 -24.39
N GLU A 264 28.98 4.22 -23.75
CA GLU A 264 28.70 5.57 -23.24
C GLU A 264 29.76 6.04 -22.22
N ILE A 265 30.17 5.14 -21.32
CA ILE A 265 31.24 5.40 -20.34
C ILE A 265 32.57 5.70 -21.04
N GLN A 266 32.88 5.02 -22.14
CA GLN A 266 34.07 5.30 -22.94
C GLN A 266 34.01 6.71 -23.52
N GLU A 267 32.94 7.03 -24.24
CA GLU A 267 32.76 8.33 -24.91
C GLU A 267 32.81 9.48 -23.90
N LEU A 268 32.10 9.34 -22.79
CA LEU A 268 32.10 10.32 -21.71
C LEU A 268 33.47 10.44 -21.05
N GLY A 269 34.16 9.31 -20.86
CA GLY A 269 35.52 9.28 -20.31
C GLY A 269 36.55 10.01 -21.18
N GLU A 270 36.40 9.98 -22.51
CA GLU A 270 37.32 10.65 -23.44
C GLU A 270 37.35 12.18 -23.26
N TRP A 271 36.23 12.76 -22.82
CA TRP A 271 36.12 14.20 -22.56
C TRP A 271 37.03 14.66 -21.42
N SER A 272 37.54 13.74 -20.59
CA SER A 272 38.55 14.06 -19.57
C SER A 272 39.84 14.62 -20.17
N ASN A 273 40.13 14.36 -21.45
CA ASN A 273 41.34 14.84 -22.13
C ASN A 273 41.31 16.35 -22.40
N SER A 274 40.12 16.95 -22.51
CA SER A 274 39.92 18.36 -22.88
C SER A 274 39.65 19.25 -21.67
N GLY A 275 39.42 18.67 -20.49
CA GLY A 275 39.09 19.38 -19.26
C GLY A 275 40.32 19.80 -18.44
N ASN A 276 40.15 20.81 -17.58
CA ASN A 276 41.18 21.18 -16.60
C ASN A 276 41.33 20.05 -15.56
N PRO A 277 42.54 19.47 -15.36
CA PRO A 277 42.76 18.35 -14.44
C PRO A 277 42.38 18.61 -12.99
N GLU A 278 42.35 19.88 -12.55
CA GLU A 278 42.03 20.22 -11.17
C GLU A 278 40.53 20.24 -10.87
N GLN A 279 39.68 20.32 -11.90
CA GLN A 279 38.23 20.36 -11.73
C GLN A 279 37.66 18.98 -11.39
N TRP A 280 36.65 18.98 -10.51
CA TRP A 280 35.95 17.76 -10.08
C TRP A 280 35.29 17.00 -11.24
N LEU A 281 34.73 17.72 -12.22
CA LEU A 281 34.13 17.08 -13.40
C LEU A 281 35.19 16.30 -14.19
N THR A 282 36.32 16.92 -14.55
CA THR A 282 37.44 16.25 -15.24
C THR A 282 37.96 15.05 -14.46
N LYS A 283 38.11 15.17 -13.13
CA LYS A 283 38.51 14.06 -12.25
C LYS A 283 37.50 12.90 -12.29
N SER A 284 36.20 13.20 -12.36
CA SER A 284 35.12 12.20 -12.48
C SER A 284 35.16 11.49 -13.83
N LEU A 285 35.31 12.23 -14.93
CA LEU A 285 35.41 11.68 -16.29
C LEU A 285 36.69 10.82 -16.45
N ALA A 286 37.81 11.27 -15.89
CA ALA A 286 39.05 10.50 -15.90
C ALA A 286 38.93 9.17 -15.14
N PHE A 287 38.11 9.11 -14.09
CA PHE A 287 37.79 7.87 -13.39
C PHE A 287 37.00 6.90 -14.28
N LEU A 288 36.01 7.38 -15.02
CA LEU A 288 35.24 6.58 -15.98
C LEU A 288 36.15 6.01 -17.08
N LYS A 289 37.01 6.86 -17.67
CA LYS A 289 38.02 6.43 -18.64
C LYS A 289 38.94 5.35 -18.10
N LYS A 290 39.43 5.53 -16.86
CA LYS A 290 40.27 4.55 -16.18
C LYS A 290 39.52 3.23 -15.97
N PHE A 291 38.30 3.29 -15.48
CA PHE A 291 37.45 2.12 -15.27
C PHE A 291 37.27 1.31 -16.57
N TYR A 292 36.89 1.97 -17.67
CA TYR A 292 36.78 1.33 -18.99
C TYR A 292 38.10 0.66 -19.44
N SER A 293 39.23 1.36 -19.30
CA SER A 293 40.55 0.82 -19.67
C SER A 293 40.95 -0.40 -18.81
N GLU A 294 40.55 -0.44 -17.54
CA GLU A 294 40.81 -1.57 -16.66
C GLU A 294 40.02 -2.81 -17.09
N VAL A 295 38.74 -2.63 -17.44
CA VAL A 295 37.86 -3.73 -17.89
C VAL A 295 38.38 -4.32 -19.20
N THR A 296 38.60 -3.48 -20.21
CA THR A 296 39.08 -3.91 -21.54
C THR A 296 40.47 -4.56 -21.49
N ARG A 297 41.36 -4.09 -20.60
CA ARG A 297 42.67 -4.73 -20.39
C ARG A 297 42.55 -6.15 -19.83
N VAL A 298 41.57 -6.41 -18.96
CA VAL A 298 41.33 -7.76 -18.43
C VAL A 298 40.75 -8.67 -19.51
N GLU A 299 39.85 -8.16 -20.34
CA GLU A 299 39.28 -8.89 -21.48
C GLU A 299 40.35 -9.25 -22.52
N ALA A 300 41.31 -8.35 -22.78
CA ALA A 300 42.45 -8.59 -23.67
C ALA A 300 43.37 -9.75 -23.22
N LEU A 301 43.27 -10.21 -21.96
CA LEU A 301 43.97 -11.40 -21.47
C LEU A 301 43.29 -12.72 -21.87
N GLY A 302 42.28 -12.68 -22.74
CA GLY A 302 41.55 -13.85 -23.25
C GLY A 302 40.54 -14.42 -22.26
N ARG A 303 40.13 -13.67 -21.24
CA ARG A 303 39.07 -14.07 -20.31
C ARG A 303 37.71 -13.62 -20.85
N PRO A 304 36.64 -14.42 -20.68
CA PRO A 304 35.29 -13.99 -21.02
C PRO A 304 34.90 -12.74 -20.22
N ARG A 305 34.06 -11.88 -20.81
CA ARG A 305 33.58 -10.65 -20.18
C ARG A 305 32.84 -10.96 -18.89
N ASP A 306 33.30 -10.37 -17.79
CA ASP A 306 32.74 -10.58 -16.45
C ASP A 306 31.59 -9.60 -16.17
N TYR A 307 30.44 -9.82 -16.79
CA TYR A 307 29.26 -8.94 -16.68
C TYR A 307 28.84 -8.68 -15.22
N ASP A 308 28.84 -9.72 -14.38
CA ASP A 308 28.54 -9.59 -12.95
C ASP A 308 29.56 -8.71 -12.20
N GLY A 309 30.83 -8.77 -12.59
CA GLY A 309 31.89 -7.93 -12.03
C GLY A 309 31.82 -6.48 -12.52
N ILE A 310 31.40 -6.26 -13.76
CA ILE A 310 31.17 -4.92 -14.33
C ILE A 310 29.96 -4.28 -13.64
N GLU A 311 28.81 -4.95 -13.60
CA GLU A 311 27.59 -4.45 -12.95
C GLU A 311 27.82 -4.11 -11.47
N ALA A 312 28.63 -4.90 -10.75
CA ALA A 312 28.94 -4.65 -9.35
C ALA A 312 29.81 -3.40 -9.11
N ARG A 313 30.44 -2.85 -10.16
CA ARG A 313 31.36 -1.70 -10.10
C ARG A 313 30.78 -0.44 -10.75
N LEU A 314 29.72 -0.54 -11.55
CA LEU A 314 28.90 0.57 -12.05
C LEU A 314 28.11 1.24 -10.91
#